data_AF-A0A382X8X4-F1
#
_entry.id   AF-A0A382X8X4-F1
#
_cell.length_a   1.000
_cell.length_b   1.000
_cell.length_c   1.000
_cell.angle_alpha   90.00
_cell.angle_beta   90.00
_cell.angle_gamma   90.00
#
_symmetry.space_group_name_H-M   'P 1'
#
loop_
_entity.id
_entity.type
_entity.pdbx_description
1 polymer ?
#
loop_
_entity_poly.entity_id
_entity_poly.type
_entity_poly.pdbx_seq_one_letter_code
_entity_poly.pdbx_strand_id
1 'polypeptide(L)'
;MPKVKAKVGTRFFKEGTQNQKILAKFWGNGKSFTADDLRDKLDIASPGARLSELREEGFDVRAVAVEDGCVGRHTNKYTIAKRRVLA
;
A
#
# COMPACT_ATOMS: atom_id res chain seq x y z
N MET A 1 -22.96 -13.23 -15.75
CA MET A 1 -21.73 -12.44 -15.47
C MET A 1 -20.84 -13.26 -14.53
N PRO A 2 -19.58 -13.56 -14.89
CA PRO A 2 -18.71 -14.27 -13.96
C PRO A 2 -18.46 -13.37 -12.76
N LYS A 3 -18.81 -13.85 -11.56
CA LYS A 3 -18.50 -13.20 -10.30
C LYS A 3 -16.97 -13.14 -10.22
N VAL A 4 -16.39 -11.98 -10.53
CA VAL A 4 -14.97 -11.71 -10.27
C VAL A 4 -14.80 -11.95 -8.78
N LYS A 5 -14.14 -13.07 -8.43
CA LYS A 5 -13.86 -13.40 -7.03
C LYS A 5 -13.07 -12.22 -6.50
N ALA A 6 -13.71 -11.36 -5.72
CA ALA A 6 -13.04 -10.24 -5.09
C ALA A 6 -11.89 -10.85 -4.30
N LYS A 7 -10.65 -10.63 -4.75
CA LYS A 7 -9.47 -11.05 -4.00
C LYS A 7 -9.60 -10.36 -2.66
N VAL A 8 -9.90 -11.16 -1.64
CA VAL A 8 -9.93 -10.70 -0.26
C VAL A 8 -8.46 -10.44 0.04
N GLY A 9 -8.10 -9.19 0.40
CA GLY A 9 -6.74 -8.80 0.79
C GLY A 9 -6.31 -9.49 2.09
N THR A 10 -6.23 -10.82 2.04
CA THR A 10 -5.93 -11.78 3.11
C THR A 10 -4.94 -12.83 2.63
N ARG A 11 -4.43 -12.76 1.38
CA ARG A 11 -3.23 -13.50 1.00
C ARG A 11 -2.05 -12.81 1.68
N PHE A 12 -1.71 -13.34 2.85
CA PHE A 12 -0.51 -12.96 3.57
C PHE A 12 0.69 -13.32 2.71
N PHE A 13 1.56 -12.35 2.47
CA PHE A 13 2.83 -12.62 1.79
C PHE A 13 3.70 -13.45 2.72
N LYS A 14 4.61 -14.24 2.15
CA LYS A 14 5.57 -15.01 2.94
C LYS A 14 6.29 -14.08 3.93
N GLU A 15 6.38 -14.53 5.18
CA GLU A 15 7.01 -13.75 6.25
C GLU A 15 8.45 -13.38 5.85
N GLY A 16 8.82 -12.12 6.06
CA GLY A 16 10.12 -11.56 5.64
C GLY A 16 10.14 -10.91 4.25
N THR A 17 9.10 -11.05 3.43
CA THR A 17 9.01 -10.35 2.14
C THR A 17 8.80 -8.84 2.30
N GLN A 18 9.22 -8.06 1.31
CA GLN A 18 9.05 -6.61 1.26
C GLN A 18 7.57 -6.20 1.43
N ASN A 19 6.64 -6.87 0.74
CA ASN A 19 5.20 -6.62 0.87
C ASN A 19 4.69 -6.85 2.30
N GLN A 20 5.17 -7.92 2.96
CA GLN A 20 4.81 -8.18 4.35
C GLN A 20 5.35 -7.10 5.29
N LYS A 21 6.57 -6.58 5.08
CA LYS A 21 7.13 -5.48 5.89
C LYS A 21 6.28 -4.21 5.77
N ILE A 22 5.81 -3.89 4.56
CA ILE A 22 4.90 -2.75 4.31
C ILE A 22 3.59 -2.97 5.06
N LEU A 23 2.96 -4.14 4.90
CA LEU A 23 1.71 -4.46 5.57
C LEU A 23 1.87 -4.42 7.10
N ALA A 24 2.93 -5.00 7.64
CA ALA A 24 3.19 -5.03 9.08
C ALA A 24 3.28 -3.62 9.71
N LYS A 25 3.83 -2.63 8.97
CA LYS A 25 3.93 -1.25 9.47
C LYS A 25 2.69 -0.39 9.20
N PHE A 26 2.04 -0.55 8.04
CA PHE A 26 1.05 0.40 7.56
C PHE A 26 -0.37 -0.14 7.44
N TRP A 27 -0.57 -1.46 7.35
CA TRP A 27 -1.89 -2.04 7.15
C TRP A 27 -2.77 -1.86 8.39
N GLY A 28 -3.90 -1.16 8.24
CA GLY A 28 -4.87 -0.97 9.31
C GLY A 28 -4.45 0.00 10.42
N ASN A 29 -3.27 0.62 10.30
CA ASN A 29 -2.79 1.65 11.24
C ASN A 29 -3.29 3.06 10.87
N GLY A 30 -3.77 3.26 9.64
CA GLY A 30 -4.20 4.57 9.13
C GLY A 30 -3.05 5.55 8.90
N LYS A 31 -1.80 5.13 9.11
CA LYS A 31 -0.60 5.94 8.83
C LYS A 31 -0.41 6.10 7.33
N SER A 32 -0.12 7.34 6.93
CA SER A 32 0.35 7.64 5.58
C SER A 32 1.86 7.52 5.50
N PHE A 33 2.36 7.13 4.34
CA PHE A 33 3.78 6.99 4.05
C PHE A 33 4.04 7.38 2.59
N THR A 34 5.24 7.83 2.30
CA THR A 34 5.65 8.13 0.92
C THR A 34 6.37 6.93 0.30
N ALA A 35 6.54 6.95 -1.03
CA ALA A 35 7.38 5.96 -1.69
C ALA A 35 8.84 6.03 -1.20
N ASP A 36 9.31 7.24 -0.85
CA ASP A 36 10.63 7.48 -0.27
C ASP A 36 10.76 6.84 1.12
N ASP A 37 9.75 7.01 1.99
CA ASP A 37 9.72 6.34 3.31
C ASP A 37 9.86 4.82 3.18
N LEU A 38 9.23 4.21 2.18
CA LEU A 38 9.36 2.78 1.93
C LEU A 38 10.79 2.41 1.52
N ARG A 39 11.41 3.24 0.68
CA ARG A 39 12.78 3.00 0.21
C ARG A 39 13.80 3.21 1.32
N ASP A 40 13.74 4.32 2.03
CA ASP A 40 14.76 4.71 3.01
C ASP A 40 14.58 4.03 4.38
N LYS A 41 13.33 3.88 4.85
CA LYS A 41 13.07 3.35 6.21
C LYS A 41 12.84 1.85 6.24
N LEU A 42 12.42 1.26 5.13
CA LEU A 42 12.07 -0.16 5.05
C LEU A 42 12.93 -0.93 4.05
N ASP A 43 13.85 -0.26 3.36
CA ASP A 43 14.70 -0.84 2.33
C ASP A 43 13.89 -1.64 1.29
N ILE A 44 12.78 -1.03 0.88
CA ILE A 44 11.88 -1.60 -0.12
C ILE A 44 12.41 -1.25 -1.50
N ALA A 45 12.77 -2.29 -2.26
CA ALA A 45 13.07 -2.16 -3.66
C ALA A 45 11.77 -1.95 -4.46
N SER A 46 11.75 -0.89 -5.26
CA SER A 46 10.64 -0.53 -6.14
C SER A 46 9.29 -0.40 -5.42
N PRO A 47 9.12 0.57 -4.50
CA PRO A 47 7.90 0.73 -3.70
C PRO A 47 6.62 0.85 -4.53
N GLY A 48 6.68 1.50 -5.70
CA GLY A 48 5.53 1.57 -6.61
C GLY A 48 5.06 0.19 -7.11
N ALA A 49 5.99 -0.70 -7.46
CA ALA A 49 5.66 -2.06 -7.89
C ALA A 49 5.02 -2.85 -6.75
N ARG A 50 5.57 -2.74 -5.53
CA ARG A 50 5.04 -3.38 -4.32
C ARG A 50 3.62 -2.95 -4.00
N LEU A 51 3.33 -1.64 -4.10
CA LEU A 51 1.99 -1.10 -3.89
C LEU A 51 1.00 -1.60 -4.95
N SER A 52 1.43 -1.73 -6.21
CA SER A 52 0.61 -2.35 -7.26
C SER A 52 0.31 -3.81 -6.94
N GLU A 53 1.29 -4.61 -6.51
CA GLU A 53 1.08 -6.00 -6.09
C GLU A 53 0.06 -6.09 -4.94
N LEU A 54 0.19 -5.21 -3.93
CA LEU A 54 -0.78 -5.15 -2.83
C LEU A 54 -2.20 -4.86 -3.34
N ARG A 55 -2.35 -3.93 -4.27
CA ARG A 55 -3.65 -3.59 -4.87
C ARG A 55 -4.21 -4.76 -5.69
N GLU A 56 -3.36 -5.46 -6.44
CA GLU A 56 -3.71 -6.66 -7.21
C GLU A 56 -4.07 -7.86 -6.32
N GLU A 57 -3.55 -7.94 -5.10
CA GLU A 57 -3.95 -8.90 -4.08
C GLU A 57 -5.25 -8.49 -3.34
N GLY A 58 -5.76 -7.28 -3.60
CA GLY A 58 -7.03 -6.80 -3.05
C GLY A 58 -6.92 -5.97 -1.77
N PHE A 59 -5.73 -5.50 -1.42
CA PHE A 59 -5.55 -4.53 -0.33
C PHE A 59 -6.03 -3.13 -0.77
N ASP A 60 -6.67 -2.39 0.14
CA ASP A 60 -7.13 -1.02 -0.11
C ASP A 60 -5.94 -0.04 0.03
N VAL A 61 -5.16 0.08 -1.04
CA VAL A 61 -4.05 1.02 -1.16
C VAL A 61 -4.55 2.32 -1.78
N ARG A 62 -4.57 3.39 -0.98
CA ARG A 62 -4.98 4.73 -1.43
C ARG A 62 -3.76 5.62 -1.60
N ALA A 63 -3.65 6.25 -2.76
CA ALA A 63 -2.63 7.25 -3.05
C ALA A 63 -3.30 8.63 -3.09
N VAL A 64 -2.79 9.56 -2.31
CA VAL A 64 -3.20 10.96 -2.28
C VAL A 64 -2.01 11.79 -2.71
N ALA A 65 -2.15 12.48 -3.83
CA ALA A 65 -1.16 13.46 -4.25
C ALA A 65 -1.18 14.61 -3.24
N VAL A 66 -0.02 14.95 -2.69
CA VAL A 66 0.14 16.13 -1.86
C VAL A 66 0.55 17.28 -2.77
N GLU A 67 -0.35 18.23 -2.96
CA GLU A 67 -0.04 19.50 -3.60
C GLU A 67 0.72 20.38 -2.61
N ASP A 68 2.06 20.32 -2.66
CA ASP A 68 2.91 21.11 -1.76
C ASP A 68 3.15 22.54 -2.29
N GLY A 69 2.36 23.02 -3.25
CA GLY A 69 2.52 24.35 -3.87
C GLY A 69 3.83 24.57 -4.64
N CYS A 70 4.77 23.62 -4.58
CA CYS A 70 6.04 23.64 -5.30
C CYS A 70 5.88 23.10 -6.72
N VAL A 71 6.39 23.83 -7.71
CA VAL A 71 6.40 23.46 -9.12
C VAL A 71 7.40 22.30 -9.33
N GLY A 72 6.90 21.06 -9.28
CA GLY A 72 7.72 19.85 -9.38
C GLY A 72 6.89 18.55 -9.36
N ARG A 73 7.54 17.37 -9.34
CA ARG A 73 6.83 16.09 -9.16
C ARG A 73 6.20 16.07 -7.77
N HIS A 74 4.87 16.14 -7.73
CA HIS A 74 4.07 16.00 -6.51
C HIS A 74 4.48 14.75 -5.72
N THR A 75 4.69 14.91 -4.41
CA THR A 75 4.94 13.77 -3.52
C THR A 75 3.61 13.04 -3.27
N ASN A 76 3.56 11.76 -3.62
CA ASN A 76 2.39 10.93 -3.34
C ASN A 76 2.48 10.34 -1.93
N LYS A 77 1.47 10.61 -1.10
CA LYS A 77 1.25 9.90 0.16
C LYS A 77 0.36 8.70 -0.08
N TYR A 78 0.81 7.54 0.38
CA TYR A 78 0.10 6.28 0.31
C TYR A 78 -0.42 5.90 1.70
N THR A 79 -1.59 5.28 1.74
CA THR A 79 -2.20 4.70 2.95
C THR A 79 -2.76 3.33 2.62
N ILE A 80 -2.64 2.38 3.55
CA ILE A 80 -3.21 1.03 3.37
C ILE A 80 -4.30 0.83 4.42
N ALA A 81 -5.55 0.96 3.99
CA ALA A 81 -6.69 0.76 4.86
C ALA A 81 -6.96 -0.75 5.05
N LYS A 82 -7.25 -1.15 6.29
CA LYS A 82 -7.84 -2.46 6.55
C LYS A 82 -9.32 -2.34 6.26
N ARG A 83 -9.80 -2.96 5.17
CA ARG A 83 -11.23 -3.02 4.87
C ARG A 83 -11.93 -3.66 6.07
N ARG A 84 -12.75 -2.88 6.76
CA ARG A 84 -13.60 -3.37 7.84
C ARG A 84 -14.64 -4.27 7.16
N VAL A 85 -14.56 -5.57 7.37
CA VAL A 85 -15.69 -6.45 7.06
C VAL A 85 -16.78 -6.00 8.04
N LEU A 86 -17.77 -5.26 7.55
CA LEU A 86 -19.00 -5.05 8.29
C LEU A 86 -19.61 -6.45 8.41
N ALA A 87 -19.56 -6.99 9.64
CA ALA A 87 -20.16 -8.27 10.00
C ALA A 87 -21.68 -8.19 9.89
#